data_AF-A7AZU7-F1
#
_entry.id   AF-A7AZU7-F1
#
_cell.length_a   1.000
_cell.length_b   1.000
_cell.length_c   1.000
_cell.angle_alpha   90.00
_cell.angle_beta   90.00
_cell.angle_gamma   90.00
#
_symmetry.space_group_name_H-M   'P 1'
#
loop_
_entity.id
_entity.type
_entity.pdbx_description
1 polymer ?
#
loop_
_entity_poly.entity_id
_entity_poly.type
_entity_poly.pdbx_seq_one_letter_code
_entity_poly.pdbx_strand_id
1 'polypeptide(L)'
;MSQEALFARGAHSMQAVMHRALLRRGRSGRYHSLLQEMLTAGNQCRVRQKGGKRIMAIFHYTVKIVGRSKGKSIISASAYLNGDVMKNEETGRISYYTSKREVVYTSLMMCENAPQEWQNVPAENIKRFQKSVRYKRADNKEVVLEKFKLTFQKQCLWNEVLKIEKSSDAQLGRSFEFSLPKEWNRQEQIEYTTDYIQKNFVDKGMCADWSIHDKGDGNPHVHLLVTMRPFNPDHSWGNKEVKDWEFVRDTDGNIVVDESHPDWWQVAG
;
A
#
# COMPACT_ATOMS: atom_id res chain seq x y z
N MET A 1 -3.40 12.13 -15.14
CA MET A 1 -2.95 10.73 -15.34
C MET A 1 -3.78 9.87 -14.42
N SER A 2 -4.63 9.00 -14.98
CA SER A 2 -5.54 8.14 -14.18
C SER A 2 -4.74 7.25 -13.21
N GLN A 3 -5.29 6.98 -12.02
CA GLN A 3 -4.63 6.10 -11.05
C GLN A 3 -4.40 4.68 -11.61
N GLU A 4 -5.14 4.24 -12.63
CA GLU A 4 -4.92 2.97 -13.33
C GLU A 4 -3.65 2.95 -14.19
N ALA A 5 -3.33 4.05 -14.89
CA ALA A 5 -2.04 4.20 -15.57
C ALA A 5 -0.87 4.25 -14.57
N LEU A 6 -1.11 4.79 -13.38
CA LEU A 6 -0.20 4.73 -12.23
C LEU A 6 0.02 3.30 -11.73
N PHE A 7 -1.02 2.47 -11.72
CA PHE A 7 -0.94 1.06 -11.34
C PHE A 7 -0.19 0.22 -12.36
N ALA A 8 -0.48 0.40 -13.65
CA ALA A 8 0.26 -0.27 -14.71
C ALA A 8 1.75 0.13 -14.65
N ARG A 9 2.05 1.44 -14.57
CA ARG A 9 3.43 1.92 -14.45
C ARG A 9 4.13 1.45 -13.18
N GLY A 10 3.41 1.39 -12.05
CA GLY A 10 3.93 0.86 -10.79
C GLY A 10 4.30 -0.62 -10.90
N ALA A 11 3.40 -1.46 -11.42
CA ALA A 11 3.65 -2.88 -11.66
C ALA A 11 4.80 -3.10 -12.65
N HIS A 12 4.83 -2.35 -13.78
CA HIS A 12 5.91 -2.42 -14.77
C HIS A 12 7.26 -1.95 -14.21
N SER A 13 7.28 -0.88 -13.41
CA SER A 13 8.48 -0.39 -12.73
C SER A 13 9.02 -1.42 -11.75
N MET A 14 8.16 -2.05 -10.94
CA MET A 14 8.58 -3.09 -10.00
C MET A 14 9.10 -4.33 -10.71
N GLN A 15 8.45 -4.74 -11.81
CA GLN A 15 8.90 -5.86 -12.62
C GLN A 15 10.26 -5.56 -13.30
N ALA A 16 10.47 -4.34 -13.79
CA ALA A 16 11.75 -3.90 -14.36
C ALA A 16 12.86 -3.81 -13.30
N VAL A 17 12.53 -3.41 -12.07
CA VAL A 17 13.49 -3.35 -10.96
C VAL A 17 13.88 -4.75 -10.49
N MET A 18 12.91 -5.67 -10.37
CA MET A 18 13.20 -7.08 -10.12
C MET A 18 14.12 -7.67 -11.19
N HIS A 19 13.91 -7.32 -12.46
CA HIS A 19 14.76 -7.74 -13.55
C HIS A 19 16.19 -7.16 -13.45
N ARG A 20 16.35 -5.87 -13.14
CA ARG A 20 17.67 -5.24 -12.94
C ARG A 20 18.42 -5.79 -11.73
N ALA A 21 17.71 -6.10 -10.64
CA ALA A 21 18.29 -6.74 -9.46
C ALA A 21 18.88 -8.12 -9.79
N LEU A 22 18.21 -8.90 -10.63
CA LEU A 22 18.69 -10.18 -11.12
C LEU A 22 19.90 -10.03 -12.08
N LEU A 23 19.93 -8.97 -12.91
CA LEU A 23 21.01 -8.72 -13.87
C LEU A 23 22.32 -8.21 -13.24
N ARG A 24 22.26 -7.42 -12.16
CA ARG A 24 23.44 -6.81 -11.51
C ARG A 24 24.47 -7.80 -10.93
N ARG A 25 24.18 -9.12 -10.90
CA ARG A 25 25.14 -10.16 -10.46
C ARG A 25 25.48 -11.21 -11.55
N GLY A 26 25.39 -10.86 -12.83
CA GLY A 26 26.06 -11.61 -13.91
C GLY A 26 25.39 -12.92 -14.36
N ARG A 27 24.06 -13.07 -14.24
CA ARG A 27 23.32 -14.19 -14.85
C ARG A 27 22.72 -13.78 -16.20
N SER A 28 23.58 -13.62 -17.20
CA SER A 28 23.17 -13.37 -18.58
C SER A 28 23.02 -14.68 -19.35
N GLY A 29 21.80 -14.96 -19.85
CA GLY A 29 21.62 -15.99 -20.87
C GLY A 29 20.16 -16.42 -21.03
N ARG A 30 19.52 -15.98 -22.12
CA ARG A 30 18.22 -16.44 -22.65
C ARG A 30 16.93 -16.03 -21.93
N TYR A 31 16.81 -14.80 -21.46
CA TYR A 31 15.51 -14.23 -21.05
C TYR A 31 14.89 -13.26 -22.06
N HIS A 32 15.64 -12.87 -23.10
CA HIS A 32 15.19 -11.86 -24.04
C HIS A 32 14.03 -12.30 -24.94
N SER A 33 13.90 -13.60 -25.24
CA SER A 33 12.80 -14.13 -26.06
C SER A 33 11.48 -14.33 -25.29
N LEU A 34 11.50 -14.30 -23.95
CA LEU A 34 10.31 -14.44 -23.10
C LEU A 34 9.54 -13.13 -22.89
N LEU A 35 10.15 -12.00 -23.29
CA LEU A 35 9.61 -10.66 -23.12
C LEU A 35 8.38 -10.38 -24.01
N GLN A 36 8.26 -11.08 -25.15
CA GLN A 36 7.17 -10.85 -26.10
C GLN A 36 5.88 -11.60 -25.73
N GLU A 37 5.97 -12.75 -25.05
CA GLU A 37 4.80 -13.53 -24.59
C GLU A 37 4.29 -13.09 -23.19
N MET A 38 5.09 -12.34 -22.42
CA MET A 38 4.70 -11.85 -21.08
C MET A 38 3.78 -10.61 -21.11
N LEU A 39 3.60 -9.97 -22.26
CA LEU A 39 2.83 -8.72 -22.43
C LEU A 39 1.30 -8.94 -22.42
N THR A 40 0.82 -10.19 -22.44
CA THR A 40 -0.60 -10.52 -22.68
C THR A 40 -1.29 -11.35 -21.59
N ALA A 41 -0.62 -11.71 -20.47
CA ALA A 41 -1.22 -12.59 -19.46
C ALA A 41 -1.27 -11.96 -18.06
N GLY A 42 -2.49 -11.76 -17.55
CA GLY A 42 -2.76 -11.14 -16.26
C GLY A 42 -2.28 -11.91 -15.01
N ASN A 43 -2.24 -11.16 -13.90
CA ASN A 43 -2.24 -11.50 -12.46
C ASN A 43 -1.43 -12.69 -11.88
N GLN A 44 -0.69 -13.48 -12.63
CA GLN A 44 0.29 -14.41 -12.07
C GLN A 44 1.31 -14.85 -13.13
N CYS A 45 2.59 -14.48 -12.94
CA CYS A 45 3.65 -14.93 -13.83
C CYS A 45 4.63 -15.86 -13.09
N ARG A 46 4.65 -17.15 -13.45
CA ARG A 46 5.59 -18.15 -12.94
C ARG A 46 6.62 -18.49 -14.02
N VAL A 47 7.87 -18.09 -13.83
CA VAL A 47 8.98 -18.45 -14.73
C VAL A 47 9.56 -19.81 -14.31
N ARG A 48 9.86 -20.71 -15.25
CA ARG A 48 10.38 -22.06 -14.97
C ARG A 48 11.74 -22.25 -15.66
N GLN A 49 12.86 -22.32 -14.92
CA GLN A 49 14.13 -22.85 -15.48
C GLN A 49 14.19 -24.39 -15.36
N LYS A 50 14.72 -25.05 -16.39
CA LYS A 50 15.15 -26.46 -16.39
C LYS A 50 16.59 -26.53 -15.85
N GLY A 51 16.84 -27.39 -14.87
CA GLY A 51 18.19 -27.96 -14.63
C GLY A 51 19.14 -27.25 -13.65
N GLY A 52 18.66 -26.62 -12.57
CA GLY A 52 19.52 -26.11 -11.49
C GLY A 52 18.72 -25.76 -10.23
N LYS A 53 19.32 -25.89 -9.04
CA LYS A 53 18.67 -25.61 -7.74
C LYS A 53 18.01 -24.22 -7.77
N ARG A 54 16.67 -24.20 -7.76
CA ARG A 54 15.82 -23.01 -7.95
C ARG A 54 15.92 -22.06 -6.77
N ILE A 55 16.39 -20.86 -7.02
CA ILE A 55 16.12 -19.67 -6.20
C ILE A 55 15.21 -18.82 -7.07
N MET A 56 13.89 -19.01 -6.93
CA MET A 56 12.88 -18.28 -7.71
C MET A 56 12.48 -17.03 -6.95
N ALA A 57 12.65 -15.85 -7.55
CA ALA A 57 11.91 -14.65 -7.16
C ALA A 57 10.46 -14.83 -7.64
N ILE A 58 9.51 -14.87 -6.71
CA ILE A 58 8.08 -14.92 -7.02
C ILE A 58 7.61 -13.47 -7.08
N PHE A 59 7.24 -12.98 -8.26
CA PHE A 59 6.58 -11.68 -8.38
C PHE A 59 5.09 -11.86 -8.13
N HIS A 60 4.59 -11.19 -7.11
CA HIS A 60 3.17 -11.05 -6.81
C HIS A 60 2.87 -9.56 -6.65
N TYR A 61 1.78 -9.10 -7.25
CA TYR A 61 1.27 -7.74 -7.09
C TYR A 61 -0.25 -7.80 -7.12
N THR A 62 -0.90 -7.39 -6.04
CA THR A 62 -2.36 -7.40 -5.92
C THR A 62 -2.84 -6.06 -5.40
N VAL A 63 -3.92 -5.54 -5.99
CA VAL A 63 -4.62 -4.34 -5.54
C VAL A 63 -6.04 -4.68 -5.17
N LYS A 64 -6.51 -4.20 -4.02
CA LYS A 64 -7.88 -4.40 -3.51
C LYS A 64 -8.42 -3.10 -2.95
N ILE A 65 -9.70 -2.85 -3.17
CA ILE A 65 -10.41 -1.81 -2.42
C ILE A 65 -10.84 -2.35 -1.05
N VAL A 66 -10.59 -1.55 -0.01
CA VAL A 66 -11.15 -1.70 1.32
C VAL A 66 -12.34 -0.75 1.42
N GLY A 67 -13.55 -1.29 1.50
CA GLY A 67 -14.78 -0.49 1.52
C GLY A 67 -15.86 -1.12 2.39
N ARG A 68 -16.83 -0.29 2.80
CA ARG A 68 -17.91 -0.65 3.71
C ARG A 68 -18.86 -1.70 3.13
N SER A 69 -19.13 -1.66 1.82
CA SER A 69 -20.04 -2.59 1.13
C SER A 69 -19.67 -4.07 1.29
N LYS A 70 -18.38 -4.39 1.45
CA LYS A 70 -17.88 -5.75 1.65
C LYS A 70 -17.70 -6.13 3.12
N GLY A 71 -18.26 -5.33 4.04
CA GLY A 71 -18.12 -5.50 5.49
C GLY A 71 -16.68 -5.34 6.01
N LYS A 72 -15.77 -4.77 5.21
CA LYS A 72 -14.36 -4.63 5.60
C LYS A 72 -14.18 -3.41 6.49
N SER A 73 -13.38 -3.56 7.52
CA SER A 73 -12.97 -2.46 8.41
C SER A 73 -11.56 -2.00 8.05
N ILE A 74 -11.39 -0.73 7.70
CA ILE A 74 -10.07 -0.15 7.41
C ILE A 74 -9.16 -0.15 8.65
N ILE A 75 -9.75 0.06 9.84
CA ILE A 75 -9.04 -0.02 11.12
C ILE A 75 -8.53 -1.45 11.37
N SER A 76 -9.37 -2.45 11.11
CA SER A 76 -8.96 -3.86 11.25
C SER A 76 -7.89 -4.23 10.23
N ALA A 77 -8.01 -3.72 8.99
CA ALA A 77 -7.00 -3.92 7.95
C ALA A 77 -5.64 -3.31 8.34
N SER A 78 -5.61 -2.08 8.85
CA SER A 78 -4.39 -1.42 9.33
C SER A 78 -3.80 -2.13 10.55
N ALA A 79 -4.62 -2.51 11.52
CA ALA A 79 -4.15 -3.27 12.69
C ALA A 79 -3.56 -4.63 12.28
N TYR A 80 -4.18 -5.33 11.33
CA TYR A 80 -3.71 -6.62 10.79
C TYR A 80 -2.38 -6.47 10.06
N LEU A 81 -2.29 -5.45 9.19
CA LEU A 81 -1.08 -5.11 8.43
C LEU A 81 0.09 -4.85 9.37
N ASN A 82 -0.13 -4.14 10.49
CA ASN A 82 0.95 -3.72 11.39
C ASN A 82 1.22 -4.67 12.56
N GLY A 83 0.37 -5.68 12.77
CA GLY A 83 0.44 -6.53 13.96
C GLY A 83 0.19 -5.74 15.24
N ASP A 84 -0.81 -4.85 15.22
CA ASP A 84 -1.06 -3.85 16.25
C ASP A 84 -2.46 -3.96 16.86
N VAL A 85 -2.77 -3.04 17.79
CA VAL A 85 -4.09 -2.86 18.38
C VAL A 85 -4.63 -1.50 17.97
N MET A 86 -5.81 -1.47 17.33
CA MET A 86 -6.46 -0.21 16.96
C MET A 86 -7.94 -0.23 17.26
N LYS A 87 -8.46 0.92 17.69
CA LYS A 87 -9.87 1.15 17.96
C LYS A 87 -10.52 1.89 16.79
N ASN A 88 -11.66 1.38 16.36
CA ASN A 88 -12.59 2.09 15.50
C ASN A 88 -13.46 2.99 16.40
N GLU A 89 -13.39 4.30 16.22
CA GLU A 89 -14.07 5.27 17.07
C GLU A 89 -15.58 5.33 16.82
N GLU A 90 -16.02 5.13 15.57
CA GLU A 90 -17.43 5.10 15.16
C GLU A 90 -18.21 3.95 15.83
N THR A 91 -17.60 2.76 15.90
CA THR A 91 -18.26 1.54 16.38
C THR A 91 -17.81 1.10 17.78
N GLY A 92 -16.76 1.73 18.32
CA GLY A 92 -16.11 1.32 19.56
C GLY A 92 -15.33 0.00 19.50
N ARG A 93 -15.37 -0.73 18.37
CA ARG A 93 -14.70 -2.03 18.23
C ARG A 93 -13.19 -1.90 18.24
N ILE A 94 -12.52 -2.85 18.88
CA ILE A 94 -11.06 -2.91 18.97
C ILE A 94 -10.57 -4.15 18.21
N SER A 95 -9.59 -3.95 17.32
CA SER A 95 -8.93 -5.02 16.56
C SER A 95 -7.58 -5.33 17.18
N TYR A 96 -7.30 -6.61 17.45
CA TYR A 96 -6.08 -7.06 18.14
C TYR A 96 -5.30 -8.05 17.25
N TYR A 97 -4.08 -7.67 16.81
CA TYR A 97 -3.23 -8.52 15.97
C TYR A 97 -1.78 -8.60 16.45
N THR A 98 -1.53 -8.37 17.75
CA THR A 98 -0.20 -8.35 18.36
C THR A 98 0.54 -9.69 18.36
N SER A 99 -0.13 -10.79 18.01
CA SER A 99 0.49 -12.11 17.88
C SER A 99 1.23 -12.31 16.56
N LYS A 100 1.07 -11.41 15.58
CA LYS A 100 1.77 -11.47 14.30
C LYS A 100 3.28 -11.24 14.49
N ARG A 101 4.05 -12.28 14.18
CA ARG A 101 5.53 -12.24 14.25
C ARG A 101 6.18 -11.98 12.90
N GLU A 102 5.42 -12.12 11.81
CA GLU A 102 5.94 -11.87 10.47
C GLU A 102 6.11 -10.39 10.13
N VAL A 103 5.58 -9.46 10.94
CA VAL A 103 5.73 -8.02 10.68
C VAL A 103 7.12 -7.58 11.11
N VAL A 104 7.97 -7.32 10.14
CA VAL A 104 9.41 -7.08 10.36
C VAL A 104 9.82 -5.63 10.09
N TYR A 105 8.93 -4.83 9.50
CA TYR A 105 9.05 -3.38 9.39
C TYR A 105 7.65 -2.77 9.27
N THR A 106 7.47 -1.56 9.78
CA THR A 106 6.21 -0.81 9.69
C THR A 106 6.53 0.67 9.61
N SER A 107 5.76 1.40 8.80
CA SER A 107 5.90 2.85 8.66
C SER A 107 4.57 3.50 8.30
N LEU A 108 4.49 4.80 8.56
CA LEU A 108 3.41 5.68 8.13
C LEU A 108 4.05 6.85 7.38
N MET A 109 3.59 7.11 6.16
CA MET A 109 4.03 8.24 5.35
C MET A 109 2.83 9.14 5.13
N MET A 110 2.86 10.31 5.76
CA MET A 110 1.89 11.37 5.52
C MET A 110 2.34 12.22 4.35
N CYS A 111 1.40 12.72 3.55
CA CYS A 111 1.71 13.79 2.61
C CYS A 111 1.95 15.11 3.34
N GLU A 112 2.60 16.06 2.66
CA GLU A 112 2.94 17.39 3.21
C GLU A 112 1.71 18.14 3.75
N ASN A 113 0.57 17.98 3.07
CA ASN A 113 -0.66 18.68 3.39
C ASN A 113 -1.50 17.99 4.49
N ALA A 114 -1.11 16.81 4.97
CA ALA A 114 -1.86 16.14 6.04
C ALA A 114 -1.79 16.97 7.34
N PRO A 115 -2.90 17.11 8.10
CA PRO A 115 -2.90 17.85 9.35
C PRO A 115 -1.79 17.40 10.31
N GLN A 116 -0.93 18.35 10.71
CA GLN A 116 0.22 18.09 11.57
C GLN A 116 -0.18 17.59 12.96
N GLU A 117 -1.37 17.99 13.43
CA GLU A 117 -1.97 17.51 14.68
C GLU A 117 -2.10 15.98 14.75
N TRP A 118 -2.25 15.29 13.62
CA TRP A 118 -2.33 13.82 13.59
C TRP A 118 -1.01 13.13 13.89
N GLN A 119 0.11 13.85 13.73
CA GLN A 119 1.43 13.36 14.07
C GLN A 119 1.69 13.45 15.57
N ASN A 120 0.97 14.32 16.28
CA ASN A 120 1.17 14.58 17.69
C ASN A 120 0.30 13.67 18.55
N VAL A 121 0.93 12.89 19.42
CA VAL A 121 0.21 12.08 20.41
C VAL A 121 -0.07 12.92 21.65
N PRO A 122 -1.33 13.11 22.06
CA PRO A 122 -1.64 13.87 23.27
C PRO A 122 -0.91 13.30 24.50
N ALA A 123 -0.38 14.17 25.35
CA ALA A 123 0.39 13.78 26.53
C ALA A 123 -0.38 12.84 27.47
N GLU A 124 -1.70 13.00 27.55
CA GLU A 124 -2.57 12.11 28.34
C GLU A 124 -2.59 10.68 27.78
N ASN A 125 -2.55 10.52 26.46
CA ASN A 125 -2.51 9.21 25.82
C ASN A 125 -1.17 8.52 26.08
N ILE A 126 -0.07 9.29 26.07
CA ILE A 126 1.26 8.79 26.45
C ILE A 126 1.26 8.33 27.91
N LYS A 127 0.76 9.16 28.84
CA LYS A 127 0.66 8.82 30.27
C LYS A 127 -0.18 7.57 30.50
N ARG A 128 -1.32 7.44 29.80
CA ARG A 128 -2.17 6.25 29.86
C ARG A 128 -1.44 5.02 29.34
N PHE A 129 -0.70 5.13 28.23
CA PHE A 129 0.08 4.02 27.68
C PHE A 129 1.20 3.58 28.62
N GLN A 130 1.91 4.52 29.25
CA GLN A 130 2.97 4.23 30.22
C GLN A 130 2.47 3.49 31.47
N LYS A 131 1.18 3.63 31.82
CA LYS A 131 0.55 2.86 32.90
C LYS A 131 0.21 1.41 32.51
N SER A 132 0.20 1.09 31.22
CA SER A 132 -0.20 -0.22 30.69
C SER A 132 0.78 -1.33 31.08
N VAL A 133 0.26 -2.56 31.18
CA VAL A 133 1.07 -3.76 31.42
C VAL A 133 2.10 -3.97 30.31
N ARG A 134 1.73 -3.68 29.05
CA ARG A 134 2.62 -3.79 27.88
C ARG A 134 3.86 -2.91 28.02
N TYR A 135 3.67 -1.64 28.43
CA TYR A 135 4.80 -0.73 28.63
C TYR A 135 5.64 -1.14 29.84
N LYS A 136 5.01 -1.49 30.96
CA LYS A 136 5.71 -1.87 32.20
C LYS A 136 6.57 -3.13 32.06
N ARG A 137 6.16 -4.08 31.20
CA ARG A 137 6.87 -5.33 30.94
C ARG A 137 7.86 -5.25 29.77
N ALA A 138 7.97 -4.11 29.10
CA ALA A 138 8.86 -3.95 27.96
C ALA A 138 10.32 -3.84 28.42
N ASP A 139 11.21 -4.61 27.79
CA ASP A 139 12.65 -4.52 28.03
C ASP A 139 13.21 -3.16 27.58
N ASN A 140 12.72 -2.67 26.43
CA ASN A 140 13.09 -1.37 25.86
C ASN A 140 11.86 -0.46 25.80
N LYS A 141 11.82 0.52 26.70
CA LYS A 141 10.67 1.43 26.87
C LYS A 141 10.57 2.43 25.74
N GLU A 142 11.71 2.86 25.21
CA GLU A 142 11.82 3.84 24.13
C GLU A 142 11.24 3.26 22.84
N VAL A 143 11.66 2.05 22.46
CA VAL A 143 11.14 1.35 21.26
C VAL A 143 9.64 1.08 21.37
N VAL A 144 9.17 0.66 22.54
CA VAL A 144 7.75 0.39 22.75
C VAL A 144 6.91 1.67 22.75
N LEU A 145 7.47 2.79 23.22
CA LEU A 145 6.84 4.11 23.15
C LEU A 145 6.77 4.62 21.72
N GLU A 146 7.85 4.53 20.95
CA GLU A 146 7.85 4.94 19.53
C GLU A 146 6.89 4.08 18.70
N LYS A 147 6.85 2.77 18.94
CA LYS A 147 5.85 1.89 18.32
C LYS A 147 4.43 2.34 18.67
N PHE A 148 4.16 2.68 19.93
CA PHE A 148 2.84 3.19 20.33
C PHE A 148 2.47 4.50 19.64
N LYS A 149 3.41 5.44 19.53
CA LYS A 149 3.16 6.70 18.83
C LYS A 149 2.80 6.45 17.36
N LEU A 150 3.55 5.59 16.68
CA LEU A 150 3.27 5.21 15.31
C LEU A 150 1.89 4.54 15.17
N THR A 151 1.54 3.58 16.04
CA THR A 151 0.21 2.96 16.04
C THR A 151 -0.90 4.00 16.25
N PHE A 152 -0.69 4.98 17.14
CA PHE A 152 -1.65 6.05 17.40
C PHE A 152 -1.88 6.91 16.16
N GLN A 153 -0.82 7.36 15.49
CA GLN A 153 -0.91 8.16 14.26
C GLN A 153 -1.66 7.41 13.14
N LYS A 154 -1.40 6.10 12.98
CA LYS A 154 -2.13 5.23 12.04
C LYS A 154 -3.61 5.15 12.38
N GLN A 155 -3.92 4.96 13.67
CA GLN A 155 -5.29 4.94 14.14
C GLN A 155 -6.00 6.28 13.89
N CYS A 156 -5.33 7.41 14.12
CA CYS A 156 -5.87 8.74 13.83
C CYS A 156 -6.22 8.86 12.34
N LEU A 157 -5.26 8.64 11.43
CA LEU A 157 -5.49 8.71 9.99
C LEU A 157 -6.72 7.90 9.55
N TRP A 158 -6.79 6.64 9.96
CA TRP A 158 -7.86 5.76 9.51
C TRP A 158 -9.21 6.06 10.15
N ASN A 159 -9.26 6.66 11.35
CA ASN A 159 -10.51 7.18 11.91
C ASN A 159 -10.93 8.48 11.21
N GLU A 160 -10.01 9.33 10.77
CA GLU A 160 -10.33 10.52 9.97
C GLU A 160 -10.91 10.15 8.61
N VAL A 161 -10.38 9.09 7.97
CA VAL A 161 -10.98 8.50 6.77
C VAL A 161 -12.42 8.03 7.04
N LEU A 162 -12.69 7.39 8.17
CA LEU A 162 -14.05 6.95 8.51
C LEU A 162 -15.02 8.13 8.70
N LYS A 163 -14.55 9.28 9.20
CA LYS A 163 -15.36 10.49 9.39
C LYS A 163 -15.78 11.12 8.06
N ILE A 164 -14.92 11.09 7.05
CA ILE A 164 -15.23 11.68 5.73
C ILE A 164 -15.99 10.70 4.82
N GLU A 165 -15.73 9.40 4.95
CA GLU A 165 -16.35 8.33 4.14
C GLU A 165 -17.59 7.72 4.79
N LYS A 166 -18.72 8.46 4.71
CA LYS A 166 -19.95 8.17 5.46
C LYS A 166 -20.93 7.20 4.79
N SER A 167 -20.91 7.05 3.46
CA SER A 167 -21.90 6.21 2.77
C SER A 167 -21.70 4.72 3.08
N SER A 168 -22.78 3.93 3.06
CA SER A 168 -22.73 2.49 3.38
C SER A 168 -21.88 1.67 2.38
N ASP A 169 -21.67 2.20 1.19
CA ASP A 169 -20.86 1.64 0.11
C ASP A 169 -19.48 2.31 -0.02
N ALA A 170 -19.13 3.21 0.91
CA ALA A 170 -17.92 4.01 0.78
C ALA A 170 -16.65 3.16 0.67
N GLN A 171 -15.81 3.54 -0.30
CA GLN A 171 -14.43 3.05 -0.42
C GLN A 171 -13.55 3.85 0.55
N LEU A 172 -12.94 3.15 1.50
CA LEU A 172 -12.16 3.73 2.61
C LEU A 172 -10.67 3.85 2.25
N GLY A 173 -10.14 2.88 1.53
CA GLY A 173 -8.72 2.86 1.18
C GLY A 173 -8.41 1.83 0.11
N ARG A 174 -7.20 1.93 -0.44
CA ARG A 174 -6.63 0.94 -1.36
C ARG A 174 -5.59 0.12 -0.64
N SER A 175 -5.71 -1.20 -0.76
CA SER A 175 -4.75 -2.16 -0.26
C SER A 175 -3.92 -2.67 -1.43
N PHE A 176 -2.61 -2.60 -1.30
CA PHE A 176 -1.63 -3.19 -2.19
C PHE A 176 -0.88 -4.27 -1.44
N GLU A 177 -0.59 -5.36 -2.14
CA GLU A 177 0.28 -6.41 -1.65
C GLU A 177 1.28 -6.75 -2.75
N PHE A 178 2.57 -6.73 -2.44
CA PHE A 178 3.57 -7.09 -3.43
C PHE A 178 4.86 -7.70 -2.86
N SER A 179 5.39 -8.68 -3.57
CA SER A 179 6.63 -9.36 -3.17
C SER A 179 7.85 -8.47 -3.39
N LEU A 180 8.84 -8.62 -2.51
CA LEU A 180 10.16 -8.01 -2.62
C LEU A 180 11.20 -9.10 -2.96
N PRO A 181 12.29 -8.74 -3.66
CA PRO A 181 13.41 -9.66 -3.85
C PRO A 181 13.99 -10.08 -2.50
N LYS A 182 14.10 -11.39 -2.28
CA LYS A 182 14.71 -11.94 -1.06
C LYS A 182 16.23 -11.76 -1.04
N GLU A 183 16.81 -11.47 -2.19
CA GLU A 183 18.23 -11.19 -2.37
C GLU A 183 18.62 -9.80 -1.84
N TRP A 184 17.65 -8.90 -1.67
CA TRP A 184 17.86 -7.59 -1.07
C TRP A 184 17.94 -7.72 0.44
N ASN A 185 18.87 -6.97 1.04
CA ASN A 185 18.88 -6.78 2.48
C ASN A 185 17.67 -5.93 2.92
N ARG A 186 17.40 -5.90 4.22
CA ARG A 186 16.22 -5.20 4.73
C ARG A 186 16.24 -3.69 4.48
N GLN A 187 17.42 -3.06 4.49
CA GLN A 187 17.55 -1.63 4.21
C GLN A 187 17.20 -1.32 2.75
N GLU A 188 17.71 -2.10 1.80
CA GLU A 188 17.37 -1.99 0.37
C GLU A 188 15.86 -2.17 0.13
N GLN A 189 15.24 -3.14 0.81
CA GLN A 189 13.80 -3.38 0.79
C GLN A 189 13.00 -2.16 1.28
N ILE A 190 13.44 -1.54 2.38
CA ILE A 190 12.80 -0.36 2.97
C ILE A 190 12.97 0.86 2.07
N GLU A 191 14.17 1.13 1.59
CA GLU A 191 14.48 2.29 0.74
C GLU A 191 13.69 2.25 -0.56
N TYR A 192 13.69 1.10 -1.24
CA TYR A 192 12.93 0.92 -2.46
C TYR A 192 11.43 1.14 -2.24
N THR A 193 10.89 0.53 -1.18
CA THR A 193 9.45 0.63 -0.88
C THR A 193 9.06 2.05 -0.50
N THR A 194 9.89 2.73 0.29
CA THR A 194 9.71 4.14 0.67
C THR A 194 9.69 5.03 -0.58
N ASP A 195 10.67 4.90 -1.47
CA ASP A 195 10.76 5.68 -2.72
C ASP A 195 9.56 5.41 -3.65
N TYR A 196 9.17 4.14 -3.79
CA TYR A 196 7.97 3.75 -4.53
C TYR A 196 6.71 4.43 -3.97
N ILE A 197 6.53 4.40 -2.65
CA ILE A 197 5.36 4.99 -1.99
C ILE A 197 5.37 6.51 -2.13
N GLN A 198 6.54 7.13 -1.97
CA GLN A 198 6.72 8.58 -2.09
C GLN A 198 6.24 9.06 -3.46
N LYS A 199 6.87 8.54 -4.53
CA LYS A 199 6.64 8.96 -5.92
C LYS A 199 5.23 8.69 -6.42
N ASN A 200 4.64 7.57 -6.00
CA ASN A 200 3.37 7.12 -6.55
C ASN A 200 2.16 7.62 -5.77
N PHE A 201 2.31 7.92 -4.47
CA PHE A 201 1.20 8.25 -3.60
C PHE A 201 1.41 9.55 -2.80
N VAL A 202 2.50 9.64 -2.03
CA VAL A 202 2.69 10.75 -1.08
C VAL A 202 2.88 12.09 -1.79
N ASP A 203 3.67 12.11 -2.86
CA ASP A 203 3.86 13.30 -3.72
C ASP A 203 2.57 13.75 -4.41
N LYS A 204 1.53 12.91 -4.40
CA LYS A 204 0.21 13.19 -4.99
C LYS A 204 -0.83 13.50 -3.92
N GLY A 205 -0.39 13.79 -2.70
CA GLY A 205 -1.24 14.20 -1.58
C GLY A 205 -1.91 13.05 -0.84
N MET A 206 -1.60 11.77 -1.14
CA MET A 206 -2.17 10.64 -0.41
C MET A 206 -1.31 10.26 0.80
N CYS A 207 -1.93 9.69 1.83
CA CYS A 207 -1.19 9.11 2.96
C CYS A 207 -1.10 7.58 2.83
N ALA A 208 -0.01 7.00 3.30
CA ALA A 208 0.32 5.58 3.14
C ALA A 208 0.75 4.92 4.45
N ASP A 209 0.01 3.90 4.87
CA ASP A 209 0.32 3.01 5.99
C ASP A 209 0.82 1.67 5.45
N TRP A 210 2.07 1.30 5.74
CA TRP A 210 2.66 0.11 5.14
C TRP A 210 3.57 -0.66 6.08
N SER A 211 3.81 -1.91 5.71
CA SER A 211 4.66 -2.84 6.45
C SER A 211 5.31 -3.85 5.52
N ILE A 212 6.43 -4.41 5.96
CA ILE A 212 7.05 -5.59 5.34
C ILE A 212 6.72 -6.79 6.21
N HIS A 213 6.20 -7.83 5.56
CA HIS A 213 5.94 -9.14 6.17
C HIS A 213 6.98 -10.12 5.65
N ASP A 214 7.63 -10.83 6.56
CA ASP A 214 8.63 -11.85 6.25
C ASP A 214 8.60 -12.96 7.30
N LYS A 215 8.31 -14.18 6.85
CA LYS A 215 8.28 -15.39 7.70
C LYS A 215 9.61 -16.13 7.71
N GLY A 216 10.60 -15.67 6.96
CA GLY A 216 11.84 -16.42 6.68
C GLY A 216 11.63 -17.59 5.70
N ASP A 217 10.50 -17.63 5.00
CA ASP A 217 10.18 -18.63 3.96
C ASP A 217 10.71 -18.26 2.57
N GLY A 218 11.38 -17.10 2.46
CA GLY A 218 11.93 -16.59 1.22
C GLY A 218 10.95 -15.77 0.37
N ASN A 219 9.81 -15.34 0.92
CA ASN A 219 8.88 -14.43 0.26
C ASN A 219 8.57 -13.17 1.11
N PRO A 220 9.56 -12.27 1.31
CA PRO A 220 9.28 -10.98 1.91
C PRO A 220 8.31 -10.22 1.01
N HIS A 221 7.28 -9.61 1.58
CA HIS A 221 6.27 -8.87 0.82
C HIS A 221 5.77 -7.65 1.59
N VAL A 222 5.40 -6.63 0.84
CA VAL A 222 4.83 -5.39 1.36
C VAL A 222 3.31 -5.55 1.43
N HIS A 223 2.74 -5.12 2.55
CA HIS A 223 1.34 -4.74 2.65
C HIS A 223 1.29 -3.22 2.77
N LEU A 224 0.51 -2.57 1.92
CA LEU A 224 0.39 -1.11 1.84
C LEU A 224 -1.10 -0.73 1.79
N LEU A 225 -1.50 0.20 2.65
CA LEU A 225 -2.81 0.86 2.64
C LEU A 225 -2.65 2.33 2.29
N VAL A 226 -3.41 2.82 1.31
CA VAL A 226 -3.36 4.21 0.82
C VAL A 226 -4.74 4.85 0.92
N THR A 227 -4.80 6.13 1.27
CA THR A 227 -6.04 6.91 1.29
C THR A 227 -6.65 7.02 -0.12
N MET A 228 -7.98 7.05 -0.22
CA MET A 228 -8.68 7.23 -1.51
C MET A 228 -8.65 8.68 -2.01
N ARG A 229 -8.49 9.62 -1.08
CA ARG A 229 -8.49 11.06 -1.32
C ARG A 229 -7.09 11.62 -1.06
N PRO A 230 -6.64 12.60 -1.86
CA PRO A 230 -5.49 13.41 -1.50
C PRO A 230 -5.87 14.50 -0.49
N PHE A 231 -4.88 15.18 0.08
CA PHE A 231 -5.06 16.43 0.82
C PHE A 231 -4.79 17.65 -0.07
N ASN A 232 -5.69 18.62 0.01
CA ASN A 232 -5.52 19.93 -0.61
C ASN A 232 -4.50 20.77 0.20
N PRO A 233 -3.93 21.85 -0.38
CA PRO A 233 -3.00 22.74 0.32
C PRO A 233 -3.54 23.39 1.59
N ASP A 234 -4.87 23.48 1.75
CA ASP A 234 -5.54 24.01 2.94
C ASP A 234 -5.80 22.95 4.04
N HIS A 235 -5.16 21.78 3.93
CA HIS A 235 -5.31 20.62 4.82
C HIS A 235 -6.68 19.93 4.78
N SER A 236 -7.58 20.34 3.87
CA SER A 236 -8.86 19.65 3.67
C SER A 236 -8.70 18.40 2.82
N TRP A 237 -9.65 17.47 2.97
CA TRP A 237 -9.75 16.32 2.08
C TRP A 237 -10.13 16.76 0.67
N GLY A 238 -9.31 16.38 -0.30
CA GLY A 238 -9.60 16.56 -1.71
C GLY A 238 -10.75 15.67 -2.20
N ASN A 239 -11.13 15.89 -3.45
CA ASN A 239 -12.03 14.98 -4.13
C ASN A 239 -11.36 13.61 -4.30
N LYS A 240 -12.14 12.54 -4.21
CA LYS A 240 -11.67 11.25 -4.74
C LYS A 240 -11.32 11.49 -6.19
N GLU A 241 -10.30 10.81 -6.68
CA GLU A 241 -10.05 10.81 -8.11
C GLU A 241 -11.35 10.38 -8.80
N VAL A 242 -11.89 11.30 -9.60
CA VAL A 242 -13.00 10.99 -10.48
C VAL A 242 -12.38 10.06 -11.51
N LYS A 243 -12.96 8.88 -11.68
CA LYS A 243 -12.73 8.07 -12.89
C LYS A 243 -13.40 8.80 -14.04
N ASP A 244 -12.95 10.01 -14.33
CA ASP A 244 -13.23 10.66 -15.58
C ASP A 244 -12.22 10.02 -16.51
N TRP A 245 -12.62 8.86 -17.01
CA TRP A 245 -12.10 8.45 -18.28
C TRP A 245 -12.43 9.61 -19.20
N GLU A 246 -11.40 10.35 -19.65
CA GLU A 246 -11.52 11.37 -20.69
C GLU A 246 -11.88 10.69 -22.02
N PHE A 247 -12.90 9.84 -22.02
CA PHE A 247 -13.45 9.30 -23.22
C PHE A 247 -13.95 10.49 -24.03
N VAL A 248 -13.50 10.55 -25.27
CA VAL A 248 -13.98 11.51 -26.24
C VAL A 248 -15.50 11.36 -26.30
N ARG A 249 -16.21 12.49 -26.29
CA ARG A 249 -17.67 12.52 -26.43
C ARG A 249 -18.04 13.18 -27.75
N ASP A 250 -19.07 12.67 -28.40
CA ASP A 250 -19.66 13.37 -29.55
C ASP A 250 -20.44 14.62 -29.11
N THR A 251 -20.97 15.36 -30.09
CA THR A 251 -21.78 16.55 -29.86
C THR A 251 -23.08 16.29 -29.08
N ASP A 252 -23.51 15.03 -29.00
CA ASP A 252 -24.71 14.58 -28.30
C ASP A 252 -24.38 14.05 -26.88
N GLY A 253 -23.10 14.06 -26.49
CA GLY A 253 -22.60 13.64 -25.18
C GLY A 253 -22.34 12.15 -25.03
N ASN A 254 -22.49 11.36 -26.11
CA ASN A 254 -22.21 9.92 -26.11
C ASN A 254 -20.71 9.66 -26.13
N ILE A 255 -20.29 8.62 -25.42
CA ILE A 255 -18.90 8.16 -25.39
C ILE A 255 -18.54 7.58 -26.76
N VAL A 256 -17.49 8.10 -27.40
CA VAL A 256 -16.96 7.57 -28.65
C VAL A 256 -15.62 6.86 -28.43
N VAL A 257 -15.38 5.82 -29.23
CA VAL A 257 -14.10 5.09 -29.22
C VAL A 257 -13.05 5.96 -29.91
N ASP A 258 -12.06 6.42 -29.14
CA ASP A 258 -10.86 7.06 -29.67
C ASP A 258 -9.68 6.12 -29.49
N GLU A 259 -9.25 5.43 -30.56
CA GLU A 259 -8.15 4.46 -30.52
C GLU A 259 -6.79 5.05 -30.10
N SER A 260 -6.66 6.39 -30.10
CA SER A 260 -5.47 7.08 -29.58
C SER A 260 -5.49 7.24 -28.06
N HIS A 261 -6.65 7.07 -27.41
CA HIS A 261 -6.81 7.11 -25.96
C HIS A 261 -6.30 5.79 -25.33
N PRO A 262 -5.43 5.80 -24.30
CA PRO A 262 -4.78 4.58 -23.76
C PRO A 262 -5.74 3.47 -23.32
N ASP A 263 -6.98 3.84 -22.98
CA ASP A 263 -8.02 2.96 -22.44
C ASP A 263 -9.22 2.76 -23.39
N TRP A 264 -9.05 3.04 -24.70
CA TRP A 264 -10.12 2.99 -25.73
C TRP A 264 -10.86 1.65 -25.81
N TRP A 265 -10.15 0.55 -25.55
CA TRP A 265 -10.65 -0.82 -25.64
C TRP A 265 -11.75 -1.14 -24.59
N GLN A 266 -11.92 -0.31 -23.55
CA GLN A 266 -12.98 -0.48 -22.55
C GLN A 266 -14.34 0.04 -22.99
N VAL A 267 -14.40 0.80 -24.10
CA VAL A 267 -15.64 1.35 -24.68
C VAL A 267 -16.18 0.43 -25.78
N ALA A 268 -15.37 -0.50 -26.29
CA ALA A 268 -15.70 -1.37 -27.40
C ALA A 268 -16.54 -2.62 -27.02
N GLY A 269 -17.33 -2.56 -25.94
CA GLY A 269 -18.10 -3.68 -25.37
C GLY A 269 -19.59 -3.42 -25.25
#